data_AF-Q5XXQ6-F1
#
_entry.id   AF-Q5XXQ6-F1
#
_cell.length_a   1.000
_cell.length_b   1.000
_cell.length_c   1.000
_cell.angle_alpha   90.00
_cell.angle_beta   90.00
_cell.angle_gamma   90.00
#
_symmetry.space_group_name_H-M   'P 1'
#
loop_
_entity.id
_entity.type
_entity.pdbx_description
1 polymer ?
#
loop_
_entity_poly.entity_id
_entity_poly.type
_entity_poly.pdbx_seq_one_letter_code
_entity_poly.pdbx_strand_id
1 'polypeptide(L)'
;TLINRAGKATYVKFHWKPTCGVKSLLEEEAARVGGENHSHATQDLYDSIAAGNYPEWKLFIQTMDPAHEDSFDFDPLDVTKTWPEDILPLQPVGRLVLNKNIDNFFNENEQLAFCPSIVVPGVYYSDDKMLQTRIFSYSDTQRYRLGPNYLQLPA
;
A
#
# COMPACT_ATOMS: atom_id res chain seq x y z
N THR A 1 12.80 -4.82 -1.64
CA THR A 1 13.67 -5.93 -2.08
C THR A 1 13.10 -7.26 -1.63
N LEU A 2 13.08 -8.27 -2.49
CA LEU A 2 12.81 -9.66 -2.15
C LEU A 2 14.14 -10.41 -2.02
N ILE A 3 14.28 -11.26 -0.99
CA ILE A 3 15.44 -12.13 -0.80
C ILE A 3 14.97 -13.57 -0.81
N ASN A 4 15.52 -14.36 -1.73
CA ASN A 4 15.19 -15.79 -1.83
C ASN A 4 16.02 -16.64 -0.86
N ARG A 5 15.75 -17.95 -0.79
CA ARG A 5 16.45 -18.89 0.11
C ARG A 5 17.97 -18.96 -0.11
N ALA A 6 18.45 -18.65 -1.31
CA ALA A 6 19.87 -18.63 -1.63
C ALA A 6 20.55 -17.28 -1.28
N GLY A 7 19.80 -16.33 -0.72
CA GLY A 7 20.30 -14.99 -0.40
C GLY A 7 20.35 -14.04 -1.60
N LYS A 8 19.83 -14.43 -2.77
CA LYS A 8 19.78 -13.53 -3.94
C LYS A 8 18.72 -12.45 -3.71
N ALA A 9 19.14 -11.19 -3.83
CA ALA A 9 18.28 -10.02 -3.79
C ALA A 9 17.63 -9.76 -5.14
N THR A 10 16.41 -9.21 -5.12
CA THR A 10 15.67 -8.78 -6.31
C THR A 10 14.87 -7.54 -5.93
N TYR A 11 15.02 -6.43 -6.64
CA TYR A 11 14.17 -5.27 -6.43
C TYR A 11 12.75 -5.59 -6.88
N VAL A 12 11.77 -4.99 -6.19
CA VAL A 12 10.36 -5.28 -6.41
C VAL A 12 9.54 -3.99 -6.31
N LYS A 13 8.58 -3.82 -7.22
CA LYS A 13 7.45 -2.89 -7.06
C LYS A 13 6.16 -3.69 -6.91
N PHE A 14 5.30 -3.27 -5.98
CA PHE A 14 3.99 -3.89 -5.72
C PHE A 14 2.88 -3.04 -6.32
N HIS A 15 1.92 -3.68 -6.98
CA HIS A 15 0.83 -3.02 -7.68
C HIS A 15 -0.50 -3.67 -7.32
N TRP A 16 -1.44 -2.86 -6.82
CA TRP A 16 -2.82 -3.29 -6.62
C TRP A 16 -3.68 -2.76 -7.78
N LYS A 17 -4.30 -3.68 -8.52
CA LYS A 17 -5.25 -3.32 -9.60
C LYS A 17 -6.68 -3.63 -9.14
N PRO A 18 -7.58 -2.62 -9.01
CA PRO A 18 -8.97 -2.84 -8.60
C PRO A 18 -9.71 -3.66 -9.65
N THR A 19 -10.56 -4.58 -9.24
CA THR A 19 -11.38 -5.38 -10.17
C THR A 19 -12.59 -4.63 -10.69
N CYS A 20 -13.08 -3.63 -9.95
CA CYS A 20 -14.19 -2.76 -10.34
C CYS A 20 -13.80 -1.66 -11.34
N GLY A 21 -12.53 -1.61 -11.73
CA GLY A 21 -11.96 -0.55 -12.58
C GLY A 21 -11.56 0.70 -11.80
N VAL A 22 -10.98 1.67 -12.50
CA VAL A 22 -10.57 2.96 -11.94
C VAL A 22 -11.53 4.02 -12.45
N LYS A 23 -12.14 4.77 -11.54
CA LYS A 23 -13.01 5.92 -11.84
C LYS A 23 -12.57 7.11 -10.99
N SER A 24 -12.70 8.29 -11.56
CA SER A 24 -12.33 9.55 -10.91
C SER A 24 -13.47 10.55 -11.08
N LEU A 25 -13.61 11.46 -10.11
CA LEU A 25 -14.53 12.59 -10.20
C LEU A 25 -13.89 13.72 -11.01
N LEU A 26 -14.71 14.41 -11.80
CA LEU A 26 -14.36 15.71 -12.34
C LEU A 26 -14.41 16.77 -11.23
N GLU A 27 -13.78 17.92 -11.44
CA GLU A 27 -13.70 18.99 -10.45
C GLU A 27 -15.07 19.44 -9.93
N GLU A 28 -16.02 19.68 -10.83
CA GLU A 28 -17.39 20.07 -10.49
C GLU A 28 -18.14 18.96 -9.71
N GLU A 29 -17.90 17.69 -10.06
CA GLU A 29 -18.49 16.54 -9.38
C GLU A 29 -17.91 16.39 -7.96
N ALA A 30 -16.60 16.58 -7.81
CA ALA A 30 -15.93 16.52 -6.52
C ALA A 30 -16.43 17.64 -5.59
N ALA A 31 -16.62 18.86 -6.11
CA ALA A 31 -17.20 19.97 -5.34
C ALA A 31 -18.62 19.66 -4.86
N ARG A 32 -19.47 19.11 -5.73
CA ARG A 32 -20.83 18.71 -5.37
C ARG A 32 -20.85 17.57 -4.36
N VAL A 33 -20.18 16.45 -4.67
CA VAL A 33 -20.18 15.24 -3.83
C VAL A 33 -19.56 15.53 -2.47
N GLY A 34 -18.43 16.25 -2.43
CA GLY A 34 -17.77 16.62 -1.17
C GLY A 34 -18.58 17.62 -0.34
N GLY A 35 -19.32 18.53 -0.99
CA GLY A 35 -20.22 19.46 -0.33
C GLY A 35 -21.48 18.81 0.24
N GLU A 36 -22.02 17.79 -0.45
CA GLU A 36 -23.19 17.03 0.01
C GLU A 36 -22.81 16.00 1.09
N ASN A 37 -21.69 15.29 0.91
CA ASN A 37 -21.20 14.29 1.85
C ASN A 37 -19.66 14.24 1.86
N HIS A 38 -19.08 14.90 2.86
CA HIS A 38 -17.65 14.89 3.12
C HIS A 38 -17.06 13.50 3.44
N SER A 39 -17.90 12.50 3.74
CA SER A 39 -17.50 11.13 4.10
C SER A 39 -17.95 10.10 3.06
N HIS A 40 -18.29 10.53 1.84
CA HIS A 40 -18.86 9.66 0.80
C HIS A 40 -18.05 8.38 0.54
N ALA A 41 -16.71 8.46 0.52
CA ALA A 41 -15.86 7.29 0.29
C ALA A 41 -15.85 6.30 1.47
N THR A 42 -15.88 6.81 2.71
CA THR A 42 -16.01 5.97 3.91
C THR A 42 -17.36 5.26 3.92
N GLN A 43 -18.44 5.99 3.61
CA GLN A 43 -19.78 5.44 3.51
C GLN A 43 -19.87 4.38 2.41
N ASP A 44 -19.36 4.67 1.21
CA ASP A 44 -19.38 3.75 0.07
C ASP A 44 -18.70 2.41 0.39
N LEU A 45 -17.52 2.44 1.03
CA LEU A 45 -16.82 1.23 1.45
C LEU A 45 -17.64 0.42 2.46
N TYR A 46 -18.18 1.08 3.48
CA TYR A 46 -18.94 0.44 4.54
C TYR A 46 -20.23 -0.19 4.02
N ASP A 47 -20.98 0.56 3.22
CA ASP A 47 -22.25 0.13 2.61
C ASP A 47 -22.01 -0.99 1.59
N SER A 48 -20.93 -0.92 0.80
CA SER A 48 -20.55 -1.98 -0.14
C SER A 48 -20.29 -3.31 0.57
N ILE A 49 -19.51 -3.29 1.66
CA ILE A 49 -19.23 -4.49 2.45
C ILE A 49 -20.51 -5.01 3.11
N ALA A 50 -21.32 -4.12 3.70
CA ALA A 50 -22.58 -4.51 4.35
C ALA A 50 -23.59 -5.13 3.38
N ALA A 51 -23.60 -4.69 2.12
CA ALA A 51 -24.43 -5.23 1.06
C ALA A 51 -23.89 -6.54 0.43
N GLY A 52 -22.72 -7.03 0.85
CA GLY A 52 -22.07 -8.20 0.25
C GLY A 52 -21.33 -7.92 -1.06
N ASN A 53 -21.23 -6.66 -1.47
CA ASN A 53 -20.50 -6.20 -2.65
C ASN A 53 -19.03 -5.97 -2.31
N TYR A 54 -18.30 -7.04 -1.98
CA TYR A 54 -16.95 -6.95 -1.46
C TYR A 54 -15.97 -6.40 -2.49
N PRO A 55 -15.29 -5.26 -2.22
CA PRO A 55 -14.31 -4.73 -3.12
C PRO A 55 -13.05 -5.62 -3.14
N GLU A 56 -12.50 -5.80 -4.35
CA GLU A 56 -11.36 -6.68 -4.61
C GLU A 56 -10.26 -5.97 -5.40
N TRP A 57 -9.00 -6.29 -5.06
CA TRP A 57 -7.82 -5.92 -5.83
C TRP A 57 -6.96 -7.14 -6.14
N LYS A 58 -6.42 -7.18 -7.36
CA LYS A 58 -5.38 -8.15 -7.74
C LYS A 58 -4.01 -7.58 -7.44
N LEU A 59 -3.16 -8.38 -6.79
CA LEU A 59 -1.76 -8.05 -6.53
C LEU A 59 -0.90 -8.48 -7.70
N PHE A 60 -0.11 -7.55 -8.20
CA PHE A 60 0.96 -7.81 -9.16
C PHE A 60 2.29 -7.29 -8.62
N ILE A 61 3.38 -7.84 -9.14
CA ILE A 61 4.73 -7.33 -8.89
C ILE A 61 5.48 -7.10 -10.19
N GLN A 62 6.35 -6.09 -10.20
CA GLN A 62 7.47 -5.99 -11.14
C GLN A 62 8.75 -6.37 -10.39
N THR A 63 9.70 -7.00 -11.07
CA THR A 63 10.96 -7.44 -10.47
C THR A 63 12.16 -7.00 -11.30
N MET A 64 13.22 -6.54 -10.66
CA MET A 64 14.47 -6.13 -11.32
C MET A 64 15.66 -6.75 -10.59
N ASP A 65 16.63 -7.26 -11.35
CA ASP A 65 17.92 -7.68 -10.78
C ASP A 65 18.73 -6.42 -10.41
N PRO A 66 19.19 -6.27 -9.15
CA PRO A 66 20.01 -5.12 -8.76
C PRO A 66 21.25 -4.93 -9.64
N ALA A 67 21.77 -5.99 -10.26
CA ALA A 67 22.89 -5.87 -11.21
C ALA A 67 22.56 -5.05 -12.47
N HIS A 68 21.28 -4.80 -12.75
CA HIS A 68 20.83 -3.98 -13.88
C HIS A 68 20.40 -2.57 -13.46
N GLU A 69 20.66 -2.15 -12.22
CA GLU A 69 20.24 -0.84 -11.72
C GLU A 69 20.71 0.32 -12.62
N ASP A 70 21.97 0.29 -13.03
CA ASP A 70 22.59 1.29 -13.91
C ASP A 70 22.28 1.08 -15.42
N SER A 71 21.46 0.08 -15.77
CA SER A 71 21.16 -0.24 -17.17
C SER A 71 19.97 0.55 -17.74
N PHE A 72 19.29 1.33 -16.90
CA PHE A 72 18.11 2.12 -17.27
C PHE A 72 18.45 3.62 -17.36
N ASP A 73 17.61 4.38 -18.05
CA ASP A 73 17.70 5.85 -18.14
C ASP A 73 17.12 6.57 -16.90
N PHE A 74 16.71 5.81 -15.89
CA PHE A 74 16.22 6.28 -14.61
C PHE A 74 16.84 5.47 -13.47
N ASP A 75 16.95 6.08 -12.29
CA ASP A 75 17.28 5.37 -11.05
C ASP A 75 16.06 4.53 -10.60
N PRO A 76 16.17 3.18 -10.54
CA PRO A 76 15.07 2.32 -10.14
C PRO A 76 14.58 2.53 -8.70
N LEU A 77 15.41 3.14 -7.85
CA LEU A 77 15.13 3.46 -6.44
C LEU A 77 14.59 4.89 -6.27
N ASP A 78 14.55 5.69 -7.33
CA ASP A 78 13.90 7.00 -7.32
C ASP A 78 12.36 6.86 -7.33
N VAL A 79 11.74 7.28 -6.22
CA VAL A 79 10.28 7.22 -6.03
C VAL A 79 9.49 8.12 -6.98
N THR A 80 10.12 9.08 -7.67
CA THR A 80 9.42 9.88 -8.68
C THR A 80 9.30 9.16 -10.02
N LYS A 81 9.85 7.94 -10.15
CA LYS A 81 9.90 7.18 -11.41
C LYS A 81 9.03 5.93 -11.36
N THR A 82 8.37 5.64 -12.48
CA THR A 82 7.71 4.36 -12.71
C THR A 82 8.65 3.42 -13.46
N TRP A 83 8.45 2.12 -13.29
CA TRP A 83 9.13 1.11 -14.10
C TRP A 83 8.24 0.78 -15.30
N PRO A 84 8.71 0.98 -16.55
CA PRO A 84 7.91 0.72 -17.74
C PRO A 84 7.40 -0.73 -17.77
N GLU A 85 6.08 -0.94 -17.89
CA GLU A 85 5.46 -2.27 -17.87
C GLU A 85 5.81 -3.11 -19.12
N ASP A 86 6.22 -2.49 -20.22
CA ASP A 86 6.69 -3.15 -21.44
C ASP A 86 8.10 -3.73 -21.30
N ILE A 87 8.93 -3.15 -20.43
CA ILE A 87 10.30 -3.61 -20.14
C ILE A 87 10.31 -4.56 -18.94
N LEU A 88 9.56 -4.20 -17.89
CA LEU A 88 9.46 -4.96 -16.64
C LEU A 88 8.00 -5.36 -16.44
N PRO A 89 7.55 -6.51 -17.01
CA PRO A 89 6.14 -6.86 -17.02
C PRO A 89 5.61 -7.18 -15.62
N LEU A 90 4.33 -6.88 -15.43
CA LEU A 90 3.59 -7.24 -14.22
C LEU A 90 3.38 -8.74 -14.13
N GLN A 91 3.72 -9.29 -12.96
CA GLN A 91 3.56 -10.70 -12.63
C GLN A 91 2.45 -10.85 -11.59
N PRO A 92 1.40 -11.66 -11.83
CA PRO A 92 0.32 -11.84 -10.88
C PRO A 92 0.80 -12.61 -9.64
N VAL A 93 0.35 -12.20 -8.46
CA VAL A 93 0.69 -12.83 -7.17
C VAL A 93 -0.54 -13.39 -6.46
N GLY A 94 -1.61 -12.59 -6.38
CA GLY A 94 -2.80 -12.97 -5.61
C GLY A 94 -3.90 -11.92 -5.65
N ARG A 95 -4.81 -11.97 -4.67
CA ARG A 95 -5.91 -11.02 -4.54
C ARG A 95 -6.18 -10.65 -3.08
N LEU A 96 -6.70 -9.45 -2.86
CA LEU A 96 -7.20 -8.95 -1.59
C LEU A 96 -8.70 -8.69 -1.74
N VAL A 97 -9.51 -9.21 -0.82
CA VAL A 97 -10.94 -8.93 -0.73
C VAL A 97 -11.25 -8.39 0.64
N LEU A 98 -11.89 -7.22 0.70
CA LEU A 98 -12.38 -6.66 1.94
C LEU A 98 -13.82 -7.11 2.14
N ASN A 99 -14.06 -7.98 3.13
CA ASN A 99 -15.34 -8.67 3.30
C ASN A 99 -15.97 -8.53 4.69
N LYS A 100 -15.37 -7.74 5.57
CA LYS A 100 -15.88 -7.48 6.92
C LYS A 100 -15.63 -6.02 7.28
N ASN A 101 -16.66 -5.36 7.81
CA ASN A 101 -16.54 -4.05 8.43
C ASN A 101 -16.04 -4.18 9.87
N ILE A 102 -15.38 -3.13 10.34
CA ILE A 102 -14.98 -2.99 11.74
C ILE A 102 -16.20 -2.95 12.65
N ASP A 103 -16.06 -3.49 13.86
CA ASP A 103 -17.10 -3.48 14.88
C ASP A 103 -17.05 -2.15 15.69
N ASN A 104 -15.86 -1.55 15.81
CA ASN A 104 -15.63 -0.26 16.47
C ASN A 104 -14.60 0.61 15.73
N PHE A 105 -15.04 1.80 15.27
CA PHE A 105 -14.20 2.72 14.52
C PHE A 105 -12.94 3.17 15.26
N PHE A 106 -13.06 3.55 16.53
CA PHE A 106 -11.92 4.08 17.28
C PHE A 106 -10.89 2.98 17.55
N ASN A 107 -11.36 1.82 17.99
CA ASN A 107 -10.47 0.74 18.40
C ASN A 107 -9.75 0.08 17.22
N GLU A 108 -10.42 -0.10 16.08
CA GLU A 108 -9.90 -0.89 14.96
C GLU A 108 -9.37 -0.03 13.82
N ASN A 109 -9.92 1.18 13.59
CA ASN A 109 -9.50 2.05 12.48
C ASN A 109 -8.65 3.25 12.96
N GLU A 110 -9.10 3.99 13.96
CA GLU A 110 -8.37 5.20 14.43
C GLU A 110 -7.05 4.83 15.13
N GLN A 111 -7.04 3.75 15.90
CA GLN A 111 -5.84 3.27 16.60
C GLN A 111 -4.91 2.39 15.74
N LEU A 112 -5.30 2.09 14.50
CA LEU A 112 -4.49 1.28 13.58
C LEU A 112 -3.11 1.93 13.33
N ALA A 113 -2.07 1.10 13.24
CA ALA A 113 -0.69 1.56 13.16
C ALA A 113 0.10 0.73 12.12
N PHE A 114 0.25 1.28 10.91
CA PHE A 114 1.09 0.69 9.86
C PHE A 114 2.50 1.26 9.89
N CYS A 115 3.51 0.46 9.59
CA CYS A 115 4.88 0.96 9.46
C CYS A 115 5.62 0.19 8.36
N PRO A 116 6.27 0.86 7.39
CA PRO A 116 7.08 0.20 6.37
C PRO A 116 8.25 -0.62 6.93
N SER A 117 8.66 -0.38 8.18
CA SER A 117 9.70 -1.17 8.86
C SER A 117 9.22 -2.54 9.37
N ILE A 118 7.91 -2.78 9.38
CA ILE A 118 7.36 -4.06 9.81
C ILE A 118 7.29 -4.95 8.57
N VAL A 119 8.36 -5.72 8.36
CA VAL A 119 8.51 -6.66 7.24
C VAL A 119 8.65 -8.10 7.75
N VAL A 120 8.33 -9.05 6.89
CA VAL A 120 8.47 -10.49 7.14
C VAL A 120 9.74 -11.04 6.47
N PRO A 121 10.32 -12.16 6.95
CA PRO A 121 11.49 -12.77 6.30
C PRO A 121 11.28 -13.00 4.80
N GLY A 122 12.24 -12.54 4.01
CA GLY A 122 12.18 -12.56 2.54
C GLY A 122 11.76 -11.23 1.91
N VAL A 123 11.26 -10.27 2.69
CA VAL A 123 11.01 -8.89 2.27
C VAL A 123 11.93 -7.95 3.05
N TYR A 124 12.66 -7.10 2.32
CA TYR A 124 13.65 -6.17 2.86
C TYR A 124 13.57 -4.82 2.15
N TYR A 125 14.22 -3.83 2.74
CA TYR A 125 14.27 -2.46 2.21
C TYR A 125 15.22 -2.36 1.00
N SER A 126 15.03 -1.32 0.21
CA SER A 126 16.02 -0.84 -0.77
C SER A 126 16.68 0.43 -0.23
N ASP A 127 17.66 0.95 -0.98
CA ASP A 127 18.37 2.18 -0.63
C ASP A 127 17.64 3.46 -1.08
N ASP A 128 16.35 3.34 -1.41
CA ASP A 128 15.45 4.48 -1.60
C ASP A 128 15.45 5.37 -0.34
N LYS A 129 15.96 6.59 -0.49
CA LYS A 129 16.14 7.55 0.61
C LYS A 129 14.82 7.97 1.27
N MET A 130 13.72 8.00 0.51
CA MET A 130 12.40 8.28 1.06
C MET A 130 11.90 7.10 1.89
N LEU A 131 12.07 5.87 1.41
CA LEU A 131 11.77 4.67 2.20
C LEU A 131 12.59 4.62 3.49
N GLN A 132 13.90 4.88 3.43
CA GLN A 132 14.79 4.89 4.60
C GLN A 132 14.29 5.83 5.71
N THR A 133 13.77 7.01 5.35
CA THR A 133 13.19 7.96 6.31
C THR A 133 11.87 7.44 6.89
N ARG A 134 11.02 6.81 6.06
CA ARG A 134 9.70 6.29 6.49
C ARG A 134 9.81 5.10 7.44
N ILE A 135 10.84 4.26 7.29
CA ILE A 135 11.09 3.12 8.18
C ILE A 135 11.23 3.60 9.64
N PHE A 136 11.87 4.75 9.86
CA PHE A 136 11.95 5.38 11.18
C PHE A 136 10.65 6.10 11.57
N SER A 137 10.19 7.01 10.69
CA SER A 137 9.18 8.03 11.03
C SER A 137 7.85 7.47 11.54
N TYR A 138 7.36 6.37 10.95
CA TYR A 138 6.04 5.82 11.29
C TYR A 138 5.98 5.28 12.71
N SER A 139 7.02 4.55 13.15
CA SER A 139 7.06 4.03 14.52
C SER A 139 7.28 5.16 15.53
N ASP A 140 8.07 6.17 15.18
CA ASP A 140 8.30 7.34 16.02
C ASP A 140 7.00 8.09 16.32
N THR A 141 6.24 8.45 15.28
CA THR A 141 4.95 9.13 15.47
C THR A 141 3.91 8.25 16.19
N GLN A 142 3.93 6.93 15.99
CA GLN A 142 3.02 6.01 16.68
C GLN A 142 3.25 5.97 18.18
N ARG A 143 4.51 6.02 18.64
CA ARG A 143 4.83 6.06 20.08
C ARG A 143 4.28 7.32 20.74
N TYR A 144 4.27 8.44 20.03
CA TYR A 144 3.65 9.68 20.49
C TYR A 144 2.12 9.60 20.44
N ARG A 145 1.54 9.18 19.31
CA ARG A 145 0.10 9.19 19.05
C ARG A 145 -0.68 8.18 19.90
N LEU A 146 -0.12 6.99 20.10
CA LEU A 146 -0.81 5.84 20.72
C LEU A 146 -0.13 5.34 22.01
N GLY A 147 1.04 5.89 22.34
CA GLY A 147 1.86 5.45 23.46
C GLY A 147 2.90 4.39 23.08
N PRO A 148 3.87 4.12 23.97
CA PRO A 148 5.01 3.25 23.68
C PRO A 148 4.63 1.78 23.46
N ASN A 149 3.47 1.35 23.96
CA ASN A 149 2.97 -0.02 23.88
C ASN A 149 1.91 -0.21 22.76
N TYR A 150 1.84 0.69 21.77
CA TYR A 150 0.81 0.65 20.72
C TYR A 150 0.74 -0.69 19.97
N LEU A 151 1.84 -1.44 19.89
CA LEU A 151 1.89 -2.78 19.28
C LEU A 151 1.11 -3.85 20.06
N GLN A 152 0.65 -3.54 21.29
CA GLN A 152 -0.20 -4.42 22.09
C GLN A 152 -1.69 -4.12 21.94
N LEU A 153 -2.06 -3.06 21.21
CA LEU A 153 -3.46 -2.75 20.94
C LEU A 153 -4.07 -3.87 20.08
N PRO A 154 -5.27 -4.37 20.42
CA PRO A 154 -6.02 -5.25 19.54
C PRO A 154 -6.27 -4.52 18.21
N ALA A 155 -6.11 -5.26 17.11
CA ALA A 155 -6.57 -4.81 15.79
C ALA A 155 -8.08 -4.96 15.65
#